data_AF-A0A533SGM0-F1
#
_entry.id   AF-A0A533SGM0-F1
#
_cell.length_a   1.000
_cell.length_b   1.000
_cell.length_c   1.000
_cell.angle_alpha   90.00
_cell.angle_beta   90.00
_cell.angle_gamma   90.00
#
_symmetry.space_group_name_H-M   'P 1'
#
loop_
_entity.id
_entity.type
_entity.pdbx_description
1 polymer ?
#
loop_
_entity_poly.entity_id
_entity_poly.type
_entity_poly.pdbx_seq_one_letter_code
_entity_poly.pdbx_strand_id
1 'polypeptide(L)'
;MLQERIHSYFENRESAFVDGISRLIAVKSVREESRPGLPFGRGPADALALALGMAGEMGFATANFDNYVGTVNFNERETRLGILCHLDVVGEGLGWSTPPYQ
;
A
#
# COMPACT_ATOMS: atom_id res chain seq x y z
N MET A 1 25.15 18.29 -1.80
CA MET A 1 24.51 18.09 -0.46
C MET A 1 23.56 16.89 -0.49
N LEU A 2 23.15 16.32 0.66
CA LEU A 2 22.23 15.16 0.72
C LEU A 2 20.92 15.42 -0.05
N GLN A 3 20.39 16.64 0.02
CA GLN A 3 19.18 17.05 -0.69
C GLN A 3 19.29 16.90 -2.21
N GLU A 4 20.42 17.29 -2.82
CA GLU A 4 20.65 17.12 -4.26
C GLU A 4 20.69 15.65 -4.66
N ARG A 5 21.28 14.79 -3.82
CA ARG A 5 21.32 13.33 -4.06
C ARG A 5 19.93 12.72 -3.98
N ILE A 6 19.10 13.17 -3.04
CA ILE A 6 17.70 12.76 -2.93
C ILE A 6 16.95 13.21 -4.19
N HIS A 7 17.09 14.48 -4.58
CA HIS A 7 16.40 15.00 -5.76
C HIS A 7 16.75 14.21 -7.03
N SER A 8 18.04 14.01 -7.29
CA SER A 8 18.52 13.26 -8.46
C SER A 8 18.04 11.79 -8.47
N TYR A 9 17.86 11.18 -7.31
CA TYR A 9 17.26 9.84 -7.22
C TYR A 9 15.81 9.83 -7.75
N PHE A 10 15.04 10.89 -7.52
CA PHE A 10 13.62 10.98 -7.92
C PHE A 10 13.41 11.43 -9.38
N GLU A 11 14.34 12.17 -9.98
CA GLU A 11 14.22 12.74 -11.34
C GLU A 11 13.80 11.73 -12.43
N ASN A 12 14.17 10.46 -12.30
CA ASN A 12 13.89 9.42 -13.30
C ASN A 12 13.07 8.25 -12.72
N ARG A 13 12.28 8.50 -11.67
CA ARG A 13 11.49 7.46 -11.00
C ARG A 13 10.01 7.74 -10.92
N GLU A 14 9.56 8.88 -11.42
CA GLU A 14 8.14 9.26 -11.42
C GLU A 14 7.25 8.16 -11.97
N SER A 15 7.58 7.59 -13.14
CA SER A 15 6.81 6.48 -13.73
C SER A 15 6.67 5.30 -12.78
N ALA A 16 7.74 4.89 -12.09
CA ALA A 16 7.69 3.76 -11.16
C ALA A 16 6.79 4.04 -9.94
N PHE A 17 6.76 5.30 -9.47
CA PHE A 17 5.85 5.70 -8.40
C PHE A 17 4.40 5.74 -8.87
N VAL A 18 4.15 6.32 -10.05
CA VAL A 18 2.82 6.35 -10.66
C VAL A 18 2.32 4.93 -10.88
N ASP A 19 3.11 4.05 -11.48
CA ASP A 19 2.75 2.65 -11.71
C ASP A 19 2.44 1.91 -10.39
N GLY A 20 3.25 2.11 -9.36
CA GLY A 20 3.04 1.53 -8.04
C GLY A 20 1.76 2.02 -7.37
N ILE A 21 1.50 3.33 -7.41
CA ILE A 21 0.29 3.94 -6.85
C ILE A 21 -0.95 3.49 -7.64
N SER A 22 -0.89 3.48 -8.96
CA SER A 22 -1.99 3.04 -9.83
C SER A 22 -2.35 1.57 -9.58
N ARG A 23 -1.37 0.69 -9.37
CA ARG A 23 -1.62 -0.71 -8.95
C ARG A 23 -2.43 -0.79 -7.67
N LEU A 24 -2.13 0.05 -6.67
CA LEU A 24 -2.87 0.09 -5.40
C LEU A 24 -4.27 0.70 -5.59
N ILE A 25 -4.39 1.79 -6.36
CA ILE A 25 -5.68 2.45 -6.68
C ILE A 25 -6.61 1.48 -7.41
N ALA A 26 -6.08 0.62 -8.29
CA ALA A 26 -6.89 -0.36 -9.01
C ALA A 26 -7.56 -1.41 -8.09
N VAL A 27 -7.11 -1.54 -6.84
CA VAL A 27 -7.76 -2.38 -5.84
C VAL A 27 -8.85 -1.58 -5.12
N LYS A 28 -10.11 -1.97 -5.36
CA LYS A 28 -11.25 -1.45 -4.59
C LYS A 28 -11.17 -1.93 -3.13
N SER A 29 -10.47 -1.19 -2.28
CA SER A 29 -10.27 -1.48 -0.85
C SER A 29 -11.34 -0.84 0.05
N VAL A 30 -12.57 -0.78 -0.42
CA VAL A 30 -13.72 -0.34 0.40
C VAL A 30 -14.07 -1.46 1.38
N ARG A 31 -14.36 -1.10 2.63
CA ARG A 31 -14.79 -2.08 3.64
C ARG A 31 -16.05 -2.84 3.19
N GLU A 32 -16.03 -4.15 3.35
CA GLU A 32 -17.16 -5.05 3.11
C GLU A 32 -17.55 -5.80 4.40
N GLU A 33 -18.53 -6.70 4.29
CA GLU A 33 -18.90 -7.61 5.37
C GLU A 33 -17.73 -8.54 5.74
N SER A 34 -17.52 -8.75 7.04
CA SER A 34 -16.46 -9.62 7.52
C SER A 34 -16.74 -11.08 7.18
N ARG A 35 -15.67 -11.82 6.86
CA ARG A 35 -15.70 -13.26 6.60
C ARG A 35 -14.56 -13.93 7.37
N PRO A 36 -14.60 -15.26 7.61
CA PRO A 36 -13.48 -15.96 8.22
C PRO A 36 -12.16 -15.64 7.50
N GLY A 37 -11.19 -15.09 8.24
CA GLY A 37 -9.90 -14.65 7.71
C GLY A 37 -9.89 -13.34 6.92
N LEU A 38 -11.03 -12.64 6.77
CA LEU A 38 -11.16 -11.38 6.05
C LEU A 38 -11.97 -10.39 6.92
N PRO A 39 -11.34 -9.78 7.94
CA PRO A 39 -12.05 -9.01 8.96
C PRO A 39 -12.74 -7.75 8.42
N PHE A 40 -12.27 -7.23 7.28
CA PHE A 40 -12.78 -6.01 6.64
C PHE A 40 -13.29 -6.24 5.22
N GLY A 41 -13.46 -7.49 4.80
CA GLY A 41 -13.83 -7.84 3.43
C GLY A 41 -12.64 -8.20 2.55
N ARG A 42 -12.95 -8.55 1.30
CA ARG A 42 -11.94 -9.01 0.34
C ARG A 42 -11.06 -7.87 -0.16
N GLY A 43 -11.67 -6.71 -0.48
CA GLY A 43 -10.96 -5.54 -1.00
C GLY A 43 -9.78 -5.06 -0.12
N PRO A 44 -10.00 -4.75 1.17
CA PRO A 44 -8.90 -4.34 2.06
C PRO A 44 -7.81 -5.40 2.23
N ALA A 45 -8.18 -6.69 2.25
CA ALA A 45 -7.21 -7.78 2.34
C ALA A 45 -6.36 -7.92 1.07
N ASP A 46 -6.96 -7.77 -0.12
CA ASP A 46 -6.24 -7.79 -1.39
C ASP A 46 -5.29 -6.58 -1.52
N ALA A 47 -5.71 -5.39 -1.06
CA ALA A 47 -4.84 -4.22 -1.03
C ALA A 47 -3.66 -4.40 -0.08
N LEU A 48 -3.89 -4.98 1.10
CA LEU A 48 -2.84 -5.32 2.06
C LEU A 48 -1.86 -6.34 1.46
N ALA A 49 -2.36 -7.41 0.85
CA ALA A 49 -1.54 -8.43 0.22
C ALA A 49 -0.69 -7.85 -0.92
N LEU A 50 -1.27 -6.97 -1.76
CA LEU A 50 -0.55 -6.30 -2.83
C LEU A 50 0.56 -5.39 -2.28
N ALA A 51 0.27 -4.56 -1.28
CA ALA A 51 1.26 -3.66 -0.69
C ALA A 51 2.43 -4.41 -0.05
N LEU A 52 2.15 -5.50 0.69
CA LEU A 52 3.19 -6.36 1.25
C LEU A 52 3.99 -7.09 0.18
N GLY A 53 3.35 -7.53 -0.91
CA GLY A 53 4.03 -8.12 -2.06
C GLY A 53 5.00 -7.15 -2.73
N MET A 54 4.54 -5.91 -3.00
CA MET A 54 5.39 -4.85 -3.56
C MET A 54 6.58 -4.51 -2.65
N ALA A 55 6.37 -4.44 -1.33
CA ALA A 55 7.46 -4.25 -0.39
C ALA A 55 8.46 -5.42 -0.38
N GLY A 56 7.97 -6.67 -0.51
CA GLY A 56 8.80 -7.85 -0.68
C GLY A 56 9.64 -7.83 -1.98
N GLU A 57 9.05 -7.38 -3.10
CA GLU A 57 9.76 -7.17 -4.38
C GLU A 57 10.91 -6.15 -4.23
N MET A 58 10.77 -5.17 -3.32
CA MET A 58 11.81 -4.19 -2.99
C MET A 58 12.88 -4.73 -2.02
N GLY A 59 12.73 -5.97 -1.53
CA GLY A 59 13.66 -6.62 -0.61
C GLY A 59 13.38 -6.37 0.87
N PHE A 60 12.22 -5.82 1.24
CA PHE A 60 11.85 -5.65 2.64
C PHE A 60 11.29 -6.94 3.25
N ALA A 61 11.52 -7.12 4.56
CA ALA A 61 10.88 -8.21 5.29
C ALA A 61 9.44 -7.80 5.63
N THR A 62 8.47 -8.61 5.19
CA THR A 62 7.05 -8.35 5.38
C THR A 62 6.38 -9.42 6.24
N ALA A 63 5.36 -9.02 6.99
CA ALA A 63 4.51 -9.95 7.73
C ALA A 63 3.05 -9.50 7.63
N ASN A 64 2.14 -10.47 7.57
CA ASN A 64 0.70 -10.26 7.60
C ASN A 64 0.14 -10.89 8.88
N PHE A 65 -0.62 -10.11 9.64
CA PHE A 65 -1.27 -10.53 10.87
C PHE A 65 -2.78 -10.66 10.61
N ASP A 66 -3.19 -11.86 10.22
CA ASP A 66 -4.59 -12.27 10.03
C ASP A 66 -5.44 -11.33 9.14
N ASN A 67 -4.80 -10.67 8.16
CA ASN A 67 -5.39 -9.65 7.30
C ASN A 67 -5.94 -8.42 8.04
N TYR A 68 -5.56 -8.21 9.30
CA TYR A 68 -5.83 -6.98 10.06
C TYR A 68 -4.78 -5.92 9.78
N VAL A 69 -3.50 -6.31 9.84
CA VAL A 69 -2.35 -5.41 9.74
C VAL A 69 -1.24 -6.13 9.01
N GLY A 70 -0.47 -5.37 8.22
CA GLY A 70 0.81 -5.82 7.69
C GLY A 70 1.93 -4.94 8.21
N THR A 71 3.11 -5.53 8.38
CA THR A 71 4.33 -4.80 8.74
C THR A 71 5.37 -4.94 7.66
N VAL A 72 6.11 -3.86 7.41
CA VAL A 72 7.27 -3.83 6.51
C VAL A 72 8.46 -3.35 7.32
N ASN A 73 9.46 -4.21 7.49
CA ASN A 73 10.68 -3.89 8.24
C ASN A 73 11.80 -3.48 7.28
N PHE A 74 12.38 -2.31 7.54
CA PHE A 74 13.53 -1.81 6.78
C PHE A 74 14.81 -2.62 7.05
N ASN A 75 14.98 -3.09 8.29
CA ASN A 75 16.06 -3.98 8.71
C ASN A 75 15.68 -4.72 10.01
N GLU A 76 16.56 -5.61 10.49
CA GLU A 76 16.37 -6.44 11.69
C GLU A 76 16.78 -5.75 13.01
N ARG A 77 17.08 -4.45 12.99
CA ARG A 77 17.50 -3.72 14.20
C ARG A 77 16.29 -3.33 15.04
N GLU A 78 16.56 -2.94 16.28
CA GLU A 78 15.56 -2.38 17.17
C GLU A 78 14.81 -1.21 16.51
N THR A 79 13.49 -1.25 16.55
CA THR A 79 12.63 -0.24 15.93
C THR A 79 12.87 1.13 16.56
N ARG A 80 13.19 2.13 15.72
CA ARG A 80 13.39 3.53 16.14
C ARG A 80 12.30 4.46 15.63
N LEU A 81 11.62 4.10 14.54
CA LEU A 81 10.57 4.88 13.91
C LEU A 81 9.50 3.92 13.37
N GLY A 82 8.24 4.19 13.70
CA GLY A 82 7.09 3.57 13.07
C GLY A 82 6.38 4.58 12.18
N ILE A 83 5.97 4.15 10.98
CA ILE A 83 5.13 4.92 10.07
C ILE A 83 3.83 4.13 9.93
N LEU A 84 2.72 4.71 10.39
CA LEU A 84 1.41 4.10 10.26
C LEU A 84 0.71 4.67 9.04
N CYS A 85 0.24 3.77 8.17
CA CYS A 85 -0.53 4.09 6.97
C CYS A 85 -1.79 3.23 6.95
N HIS A 86 -2.75 3.60 6.12
CA HIS A 86 -3.93 2.80 5.83
C HIS A 86 -4.05 2.56 4.32
N LEU A 87 -4.71 1.46 3.96
CA LEU A 87 -4.91 1.04 2.56
C LEU A 87 -6.39 0.98 2.19
N ASP A 88 -7.28 0.98 3.18
CA ASP A 88 -8.71 1.06 2.95
C ASP A 88 -9.12 2.47 2.51
N VAL A 89 -10.18 2.53 1.72
CA VAL A 89 -10.77 3.77 1.22
C VAL A 89 -12.26 3.83 1.56
N VAL A 90 -12.79 5.04 1.55
CA VAL A 90 -14.24 5.25 1.60
C VAL A 90 -14.88 4.82 0.28
N GLY A 91 -16.18 4.52 0.32
CA GLY A 91 -16.95 4.22 -0.90
C GLY A 91 -16.87 5.37 -1.91
N GLU A 92 -16.85 5.02 -3.19
CA GLU A 92 -16.59 5.95 -4.30
C GLU A 92 -17.62 7.08 -4.40
N GLY A 93 -18.85 6.87 -3.94
CA GLY A 93 -19.93 7.85 -4.07
C GLY A 93 -20.33 8.08 -5.53
N LEU A 94 -20.79 9.29 -5.84
CA LEU A 94 -21.31 9.68 -7.15
C LEU A 94 -20.53 10.89 -7.70
N GLY A 95 -20.59 11.12 -9.02
CA GLY A 95 -20.07 12.35 -9.65
C GLY A 95 -18.65 12.25 -10.21
N TRP A 96 -18.08 11.04 -10.31
CA TRP A 96 -16.78 10.85 -10.93
C TRP A 96 -16.81 11.12 -12.44
N SER A 97 -15.82 11.85 -12.95
CA SER A 97 -15.59 12.05 -14.39
C SER A 97 -14.79 10.91 -15.04
N THR A 98 -14.14 10.07 -14.22
CA THR A 98 -13.36 8.90 -14.63
C THR A 98 -13.68 7.71 -13.73
N PRO A 99 -13.42 6.45 -14.15
CA PRO A 99 -13.59 5.31 -13.26
C PRO A 99 -12.70 5.46 -12.00
N PRO A 100 -13.24 5.28 -10.78
CA PRO A 100 -12.54 5.61 -9.53
C PRO A 100 -11.33 4.71 -9.19
N TYR A 101 -11.21 3.58 -9.87
CA TYR A 101 -10.16 2.58 -9.64
C TYR A 101 -9.34 2.32 -10.92
N GLN A 102 -9.12 3.37 -11.72
CA GLN A 102 -8.32 3.34 -12.95
C GLN A 102 -7.42 4.58 -13.06
#